data_AF-A0A3M0S1J4-F1
#
_entry.id   AF-A0A3M0S1J4-F1
#
_cell.length_a   1.000
_cell.length_b   1.000
_cell.length_c   1.000
_cell.angle_alpha   90.00
_cell.angle_beta   90.00
_cell.angle_gamma   90.00
#
_symmetry.space_group_name_H-M   'P 1'
#
loop_
_entity.id
_entity.type
_entity.pdbx_description
1 polymer ?
#
loop_
_entity_poly.entity_id
_entity_poly.type
_entity_poly.pdbx_seq_one_letter_code
_entity_poly.pdbx_strand_id
1 'polypeptide(L)' 'MQRFSIYEFCSTGKEASISIAPRKILAGRIDNRTHKIIIAWILIHKEELWDRWNKAVSGKNFGKIPPKINL' A
#
# COMPACT_ATOMS: atom_id res chain seq x y z
N MET A 1 8.65 9.80 12.61
CA MET A 1 8.72 8.56 11.79
C MET A 1 7.30 8.02 11.65
N GLN A 2 6.79 7.74 10.45
CA GLN A 2 5.37 7.47 10.22
C GLN A 2 5.18 6.11 9.50
N ARG A 3 4.29 5.27 10.02
CA ARG A 3 4.17 3.82 9.75
C ARG A 3 2.70 3.43 9.58
N PHE A 4 2.32 2.92 8.42
CA PHE A 4 0.95 2.53 8.12
C PHE A 4 0.90 1.05 7.73
N SER A 5 -0.25 0.42 7.95
CA SER A 5 -0.54 -0.92 7.47
C SER A 5 -1.41 -0.81 6.23
N ILE A 6 -0.84 -1.06 5.05
CA ILE A 6 -1.64 -1.54 3.93
C ILE A 6 -2.00 -2.99 4.26
N TYR A 7 -3.29 -3.31 4.26
CA TYR A 7 -3.81 -4.67 4.39
C TYR A 7 -4.11 -5.24 2.99
N GLU A 8 -4.19 -6.57 2.93
CA GLU A 8 -4.57 -7.37 1.74
C GLU A 8 -3.71 -7.19 0.47
N PHE A 9 -2.60 -7.96 0.37
CA PHE A 9 -2.35 -8.69 -0.88
C PHE A 9 -1.43 -9.92 -0.71
N CYS A 10 -2.00 -11.11 -0.55
CA CYS A 10 -1.37 -12.34 -1.07
C CYS A 10 -2.36 -13.50 -1.22
N SER A 11 -2.39 -14.10 -2.41
CA SER A 11 -3.18 -15.31 -2.76
C SER A 11 -2.66 -16.61 -2.11
N THR A 12 -2.02 -16.52 -0.94
CA THR A 12 -1.37 -17.65 -0.23
C THR A 12 -1.55 -17.61 1.30
N GLY A 13 -2.43 -16.74 1.82
CA GLY A 13 -2.66 -16.60 3.27
C GLY A 13 -1.50 -15.94 4.04
N LYS A 14 -0.61 -15.22 3.36
CA LYS A 14 0.54 -14.53 3.96
C LYS A 14 0.35 -13.02 3.92
N GLU A 15 0.51 -12.38 5.08
CA GLU A 15 0.40 -10.94 5.23
C GLU A 15 1.77 -10.25 5.26
N ALA A 16 1.81 -9.00 4.83
CA ALA A 16 2.94 -8.10 5.04
C ALA A 16 2.48 -6.63 5.06
N SER A 17 2.90 -5.86 6.07
CA SER A 17 2.71 -4.41 6.10
C SER A 17 3.83 -3.73 5.31
N ILE A 18 3.51 -2.83 4.38
CA ILE A 18 4.51 -2.13 3.54
C ILE A 18 4.37 -0.61 3.71
N SER A 19 5.51 0.09 3.72
CA SER A 19 5.53 1.55 3.91
C SER A 19 5.45 2.31 2.59
N ILE A 20 4.52 3.27 2.47
CA ILE A 20 4.25 4.06 1.26
C ILE A 20 5.50 4.80 0.75
N ALA A 21 6.24 5.48 1.63
CA ALA A 21 7.36 6.34 1.21
C ALA A 21 8.70 5.58 1.01
N PRO A 22 9.27 4.88 2.02
CA PRO A 22 10.50 4.11 1.83
C PRO A 22 10.30 2.79 1.06
N ARG A 23 9.06 2.36 0.75
CA ARG A 23 8.76 1.14 -0.05
C ARG A 23 9.46 -0.12 0.48
N LYS A 24 9.51 -0.24 1.82
CA LYS A 24 10.04 -1.39 2.56
C LYS A 24 8.92 -2.12 3.30
N ILE A 25 9.09 -3.44 3.45
CA ILE A 25 8.31 -4.27 4.37
C ILE A 25 8.60 -3.83 5.82
N LEU A 26 7.53 -3.70 6.62
CA LEU A 26 7.52 -3.23 8.01
C LEU A 26 7.12 -4.33 9.02
N ALA A 27 6.51 -5.41 8.53
CA ALA A 27 6.13 -6.64 9.23
C ALA A 27 5.71 -7.69 8.19
N GLY A 28 5.73 -8.98 8.54
CA GLY A 28 5.28 -10.08 7.68
C GLY A 28 6.27 -10.45 6.56
N ARG A 29 5.85 -11.29 5.61
CA ARG A 29 6.72 -11.84 4.55
C ARG A 29 5.96 -12.20 3.27
N ILE A 30 6.36 -11.57 2.17
CA ILE A 30 5.94 -11.88 0.79
C ILE A 30 7.16 -12.27 -0.07
N ASP A 31 6.91 -12.81 -1.25
CA ASP A 31 7.94 -13.10 -2.24
C ASP A 31 8.39 -11.85 -3.03
N ASN A 32 9.52 -11.98 -3.75
CA ASN A 32 10.14 -10.86 -4.46
C ASN A 32 9.36 -10.43 -5.74
N ARG A 33 8.53 -11.29 -6.34
CA ARG A 33 7.69 -10.92 -7.49
C ARG A 33 6.49 -10.10 -7.02
N THR A 34 5.79 -10.58 -6.00
CA THR A 34 4.68 -9.85 -5.36
C THR A 34 5.16 -8.50 -4.80
N HIS A 35 6.33 -8.45 -4.15
CA HIS A 35 6.91 -7.21 -3.64
C HIS A 35 7.17 -6.17 -4.74
N LYS A 36 7.71 -6.57 -5.89
CA LYS A 36 7.92 -5.67 -7.04
C LYS A 36 6.59 -5.13 -7.61
N ILE A 37 5.57 -5.97 -7.70
CA ILE A 37 4.23 -5.56 -8.17
C ILE A 37 3.61 -4.51 -7.22
N ILE A 38 3.69 -4.75 -5.90
CA ILE A 38 3.18 -3.79 -4.90
C ILE A 38 3.98 -2.47 -4.94
N ILE A 39 5.30 -2.51 -5.12
CA ILE A 39 6.11 -1.28 -5.28
C ILE A 39 5.68 -0.49 -6.52
N ALA A 40 5.46 -1.15 -7.66
CA ALA A 40 4.99 -0.48 -8.88
C ALA A 40 3.62 0.18 -8.67
N TRP A 41 2.69 -0.52 -8.02
CA TRP A 41 1.37 0.01 -7.69
C TRP A 41 1.43 1.21 -6.71
N ILE A 42 2.27 1.14 -5.67
CA ILE A 42 2.52 2.26 -4.74
C ILE A 42 3.09 3.49 -5.46
N LEU A 43 3.89 3.31 -6.51
CA LEU A 43 4.39 4.42 -7.34
C LEU A 43 3.26 5.06 -8.16
N ILE A 44 2.43 4.24 -8.83
CA ILE A 44 1.31 4.68 -9.70
C ILE A 44 0.19 5.40 -8.91
N HIS A 45 -0.01 5.02 -7.65
CA HIS A 45 -1.04 5.57 -6.75
C HIS A 45 -0.49 6.42 -5.59
N LYS A 46 0.78 6.86 -5.66
CA LYS A 46 1.49 7.55 -4.56
C LYS A 46 0.70 8.71 -3.94
N GLU A 47 0.10 9.56 -4.77
CA GLU A 47 -0.59 10.78 -4.32
C GLU A 47 -1.95 10.47 -3.69
N GLU A 48 -2.70 9.52 -4.28
CA GLU A 48 -3.96 9.01 -3.70
C GLU A 48 -3.72 8.35 -2.34
N LEU A 49 -2.62 7.60 -2.20
CA LEU A 49 -2.22 7.01 -0.92
C LEU A 49 -1.91 8.08 0.14
N TRP A 50 -1.36 9.24 -0.25
CA TRP A 50 -1.12 10.36 0.66
C TRP A 50 -2.36 11.19 1.00
N ASP A 51 -3.27 11.42 0.04
CA ASP A 51 -4.59 12.00 0.32
C ASP A 51 -5.38 11.15 1.33
N ARG A 52 -5.38 9.83 1.13
CA ARG A 52 -6.09 8.87 1.99
C ARG A 52 -5.43 8.69 3.34
N TRP A 53 -4.09 8.73 3.40
CA TRP A 53 -3.36 8.90 4.65
C TRP A 53 -3.91 10.08 5.45
N ASN A 54 -3.95 11.26 4.83
CA ASN A 54 -4.34 12.50 5.49
C ASN A 54 -5.79 12.46 5.95
N LYS A 55 -6.68 11.89 5.15
CA LYS A 55 -8.10 11.67 5.52
C LYS A 55 -8.22 10.71 6.71
N ALA A 56 -7.56 9.54 6.66
CA ALA A 56 -7.63 8.54 7.72
C ALA A 56 -7.14 9.06 9.08
N VAL A 57 -6.00 9.75 9.14
CA VAL A 57 -5.51 10.35 10.41
C VAL A 57 -6.34 11.53 10.89
N SER A 58 -7.10 12.17 9.99
CA SER A 58 -8.07 13.23 10.33
C SER A 58 -9.45 12.68 10.71
N GLY A 59 -9.64 11.36 10.83
CA GLY A 59 -10.95 10.74 11.07
C GLY A 59 -11.96 10.87 9.91
N LYS A 60 -11.50 11.26 8.71
CA LYS A 60 -12.34 11.47 7.52
C LYS A 60 -12.41 10.19 6.68
N ASN A 61 -13.55 9.94 6.05
CA ASN A 61 -13.72 8.83 5.12
C ASN A 61 -12.73 8.95 3.94
N PHE A 62 -12.07 7.84 3.60
CA PHE A 62 -10.98 7.76 2.62
C PHE A 62 -11.25 6.80 1.46
N GLY A 63 -12.32 6.00 1.49
CA GLY A 63 -12.76 5.12 0.38
C GLY A 63 -11.74 4.07 -0.11
N LYS A 64 -12.01 3.46 -1.28
CA LYS A 64 -11.12 2.50 -1.98
C LYS A 64 -10.39 3.13 -3.17
N ILE A 65 -9.19 2.65 -3.50
CA ILE A 65 -8.45 3.08 -4.71
C ILE A 65 -8.99 2.28 -5.91
N PRO A 66 -9.47 2.93 -6.99
CA PRO A 66 -9.81 2.23 -8.22
C PRO A 66 -8.52 1.76 -8.91
N PRO A 67 -8.51 0.59 -9.57
CA PRO A 67 -7.34 0.14 -10.31
C PRO A 67 -7.08 1.08 -11.50
N LYS A 68 -5.89 1.70 -11.56
CA LYS A 68 -5.42 2.42 -12.74
C LYS A 68 -5.04 1.41 -13.84
N ILE A 69 -6.04 0.90 -14.55
CA ILE A 69 -5.84 0.14 -15.79
C ILE A 69 -5.53 1.15 -16.90
N ASN A 70 -4.24 1.42 -17.06
CA ASN A 70 -3.62 2.04 -18.23
C ASN A 70 -2.23 1.37 -18.37
N LEU A 71 -2.21 0.28 -19.14
CA LEU A 71 -1.03 -0.46 -19.60
C LEU A 71 -1.12 -0.61 -21.11
#